data_AF-A0A928UP61-F1
#
_entry.id   AF-A0A928UP61-F1
#
_cell.length_a   1.000
_cell.length_b   1.000
_cell.length_c   1.000
_cell.angle_alpha   90.00
_cell.angle_beta   90.00
_cell.angle_gamma   90.00
#
_symmetry.space_group_name_H-M   'P 1'
#
loop_
_entity.id
_entity.type
_entity.pdbx_description
1 polymer ?
#
loop_
_entity_poly.entity_id
_entity_poly.type
_entity_poly.pdbx_seq_one_letter_code
_entity_poly.pdbx_strand_id
1 'polypeptide(L)'
;MTITPFTIPNPSARLAQIKTRVAEYEWHEMPEIKAGDNRWAYGTDMTYLRSLCTYWLEKYDWQDTLAELNAFPHFTAAIEGHTIHFIKEEGSGKNPRALLMTHGWPGSVYEFLQVIEPLAHPERFGGDAEQGVSV
;
A
#
# COMPACT_ATOMS: atom_id res chain seq x y z
N MET A 1 3.00 -14.49 -23.31
CA MET A 1 3.14 -13.81 -22.01
C MET A 1 2.74 -14.81 -20.94
N THR A 2 3.62 -15.13 -20.01
CA THR A 2 3.32 -16.06 -18.91
C THR A 2 2.96 -15.23 -17.68
N ILE A 3 1.78 -15.49 -17.12
CA ILE A 3 1.34 -14.91 -15.85
C ILE A 3 1.67 -15.93 -14.76
N THR A 4 2.37 -15.50 -13.71
CA THR A 4 2.84 -16.34 -12.62
C THR A 4 2.27 -15.84 -11.29
N PRO A 5 1.65 -16.71 -10.45
CA PRO A 5 1.24 -16.34 -9.11
C PRO A 5 2.41 -15.76 -8.30
N PHE A 6 2.12 -14.77 -7.47
CA PHE A 6 3.09 -14.09 -6.64
C PHE A 6 2.57 -13.98 -5.21
N THR A 7 3.47 -14.08 -4.24
CA THR A 7 3.17 -13.83 -2.83
C THR A 7 4.20 -12.83 -2.33
N ILE A 8 3.73 -11.76 -1.69
CA ILE A 8 4.64 -10.77 -1.13
C ILE A 8 5.41 -11.44 0.02
N PRO A 9 6.76 -11.47 -0.04
CA PRO A 9 7.55 -12.15 0.97
C PRO A 9 7.54 -11.37 2.29
N ASN A 10 7.88 -12.05 3.38
CA ASN A 10 8.15 -11.41 4.67
C ASN A 10 9.67 -11.22 4.86
N PRO A 11 10.26 -10.04 4.60
CA PRO A 11 11.70 -9.86 4.62
C PRO A 11 12.18 -9.47 6.04
N SER A 12 12.08 -10.40 7.00
CA SER A 12 12.37 -10.14 8.42
C SER A 12 13.70 -9.43 8.69
N ALA A 13 14.79 -9.84 8.02
CA ALA A 13 16.10 -9.20 8.15
C ALA A 13 16.10 -7.74 7.67
N ARG A 14 15.38 -7.44 6.58
CA ARG A 14 15.23 -6.08 6.06
C ARG A 14 14.38 -5.23 7.00
N LEU A 15 13.32 -5.78 7.57
CA LEU A 15 12.47 -5.09 8.54
C LEU A 15 13.26 -4.72 9.80
N ALA A 16 14.07 -5.64 10.32
CA ALA A 16 14.97 -5.35 11.44
C ALA A 16 15.94 -4.21 11.09
N GLN A 17 16.56 -4.26 9.92
CA GLN A 17 17.44 -3.19 9.45
C GLN A 17 16.74 -1.84 9.35
N ILE A 18 15.50 -1.79 8.85
CA ILE A 18 14.70 -0.56 8.77
C ILE A 18 14.42 -0.02 10.18
N LYS A 19 13.98 -0.87 11.11
CA LYS A 19 13.72 -0.46 12.51
C LYS A 19 14.97 0.10 13.17
N THR A 20 16.13 -0.55 13.01
CA THR A 20 17.42 -0.03 13.50
C THR A 20 17.70 1.36 12.94
N ARG A 21 17.59 1.56 11.63
CA ARG A 21 17.86 2.85 10.99
C ARG A 21 16.91 3.97 11.43
N VAL A 22 15.64 3.64 11.68
CA VAL A 22 14.66 4.63 12.20
C VAL A 22 14.98 4.98 13.66
N ALA A 23 15.38 4.00 14.48
CA ALA A 23 15.71 4.22 15.88
C ALA A 23 17.03 4.98 16.08
N GLU A 24 18.03 4.74 15.23
CA GLU A 24 19.35 5.37 15.30
C GLU A 24 19.42 6.71 14.57
N TYR A 25 18.32 7.20 14.00
CA TYR A 25 18.32 8.46 13.28
C TYR A 25 18.65 9.63 14.23
N GLU A 26 19.79 10.28 13.97
CA GLU A 26 20.20 11.48 14.69
C GLU A 26 19.42 12.70 14.19
N TRP A 27 18.50 13.19 15.02
CA TRP A 27 17.72 14.38 14.72
C TRP A 27 18.60 15.62 14.76
N HIS A 28 18.78 16.27 13.61
CA HIS A 28 19.39 17.60 13.54
C HIS A 28 18.36 18.69 13.80
N GLU A 29 18.81 19.93 13.85
CA GLU A 29 17.98 21.10 14.10
C GLU A 29 17.02 21.38 12.93
N MET A 30 15.80 21.83 13.24
CA MET A 30 14.90 22.46 12.28
C MET A 30 14.86 23.96 12.55
N PRO A 31 14.58 24.80 11.53
CA PRO A 31 14.39 26.23 11.74
C PRO A 31 13.39 26.48 12.87
N GLU A 32 13.70 27.40 13.79
CA GLU A 32 12.77 27.78 14.84
C GLU A 32 11.48 28.32 14.22
N ILE A 33 10.36 27.66 14.52
CA ILE A 33 9.02 28.12 14.12
C ILE A 33 8.43 28.86 15.31
N LYS A 34 8.08 30.15 15.13
CA LYS A 34 7.54 30.96 16.21
C LYS A 34 6.22 30.39 16.71
N ALA A 35 5.93 30.62 17.99
CA ALA A 35 4.64 30.24 18.56
C ALA A 35 3.50 30.90 17.79
N GLY A 36 2.58 30.09 17.26
CA GLY A 36 1.44 30.54 16.45
C GLY A 36 1.64 30.47 14.93
N ASP A 37 2.86 30.22 14.44
CA ASP A 37 3.14 30.08 13.00
C ASP A 37 2.84 28.66 12.48
N ASN A 38 2.74 28.53 11.15
CA ASN A 38 2.50 27.24 10.49
C ASN A 38 3.72 26.30 10.64
N ARG A 39 3.54 25.25 11.43
CA ARG A 39 4.56 24.22 11.69
C ARG A 39 5.03 23.42 10.46
N TRP A 40 4.27 23.46 9.37
CA TRP A 40 4.58 22.75 8.11
C TRP A 40 5.19 23.67 7.04
N ALA A 41 5.51 24.93 7.36
CA ALA A 41 5.93 25.93 6.38
C ALA A 41 7.20 25.54 5.60
N TYR A 42 8.06 24.68 6.16
CA TYR A 42 9.34 24.27 5.56
C TYR A 42 9.41 22.76 5.29
N GLY A 43 8.26 22.08 5.22
CA GLY A 43 8.17 20.63 5.08
C GLY A 43 7.55 19.97 6.32
N THR A 44 7.78 18.66 6.47
CA THR A 44 7.19 17.89 7.56
C THR A 44 7.58 18.44 8.92
N ASP A 45 6.58 18.72 9.77
CA ASP A 45 6.81 19.15 11.15
C ASP A 45 7.63 18.11 11.94
N MET A 46 8.70 18.55 12.63
CA MET A 46 9.59 17.63 13.35
C MET A 46 8.88 16.86 14.46
N THR A 47 7.96 17.50 15.19
CA THR A 47 7.25 16.81 16.28
C THR A 47 6.33 15.74 15.71
N TYR A 48 5.62 16.05 14.63
CA TYR A 48 4.82 15.07 13.92
C TYR A 48 5.68 13.91 13.40
N LEU A 49 6.78 14.19 12.70
CA LEU A 49 7.65 13.14 12.16
C LEU A 49 8.25 12.26 13.26
N ARG A 50 8.69 12.85 14.37
CA ARG A 50 9.14 12.09 15.56
C ARG A 50 8.03 11.19 16.09
N SER A 51 6.80 11.70 16.22
CA SER A 51 5.67 10.90 16.70
C SER A 51 5.31 9.75 15.75
N LEU A 52 5.43 9.98 14.43
CA LEU A 52 5.23 8.95 13.41
C LEU A 52 6.33 7.88 13.48
N CYS A 53 7.59 8.27 13.65
CA CYS A 53 8.70 7.34 13.85
C CYS A 53 8.51 6.52 15.15
N THR A 54 8.07 7.13 16.25
CA THR A 54 7.73 6.43 17.49
C THR A 54 6.62 5.40 17.26
N TYR A 55 5.53 5.78 16.59
CA TYR A 55 4.47 4.84 16.23
C TYR A 55 5.00 3.69 15.38
N TRP A 56 5.87 3.98 14.39
CA TRP A 56 6.44 2.96 13.53
C TRP A 56 7.31 1.94 14.28
N LEU A 57 8.09 2.41 15.26
CA LEU A 57 8.95 1.55 16.07
C LEU A 57 8.17 0.71 17.09
N GLU A 58 7.18 1.31 17.74
CA GLU A 58 6.53 0.74 18.93
C GLU A 58 5.20 0.04 18.64
N LYS A 59 4.47 0.45 17.60
CA LYS A 59 3.06 0.05 17.41
C LYS A 59 2.75 -0.52 16.04
N TYR A 60 3.42 -0.07 15.00
CA TYR A 60 3.19 -0.58 13.65
C TYR A 60 3.72 -2.00 13.50
N ASP A 61 2.84 -2.92 13.09
CA ASP A 61 3.20 -4.29 12.74
C ASP A 61 3.11 -4.49 11.21
N TRP A 62 4.25 -4.80 10.59
CA TRP A 62 4.30 -5.13 9.17
C TRP A 62 3.55 -6.43 8.86
N GLN A 63 3.41 -7.36 9.82
CA GLN A 63 2.70 -8.61 9.59
C GLN A 63 1.22 -8.37 9.28
N ASP A 64 0.60 -7.37 9.91
CA ASP A 64 -0.79 -7.00 9.65
C ASP A 64 -0.95 -6.48 8.21
N THR A 65 -0.08 -5.55 7.80
CA THR A 65 -0.05 -5.02 6.42
C THR A 65 0.24 -6.13 5.40
N LEU A 66 1.13 -7.06 5.71
CA LEU A 66 1.46 -8.18 4.84
C LEU A 66 0.29 -9.15 4.69
N ALA A 67 -0.46 -9.39 5.76
CA ALA A 67 -1.66 -10.22 5.73
C ALA A 67 -2.76 -9.56 4.90
N GLU A 68 -2.98 -8.26 5.05
CA GLU A 68 -3.94 -7.50 4.24
C GLU A 68 -3.58 -7.54 2.74
N LEU A 69 -2.32 -7.31 2.40
CA LEU A 69 -1.84 -7.39 1.02
C LEU A 69 -2.03 -8.79 0.43
N ASN A 70 -1.53 -9.83 1.11
CA ASN A 70 -1.62 -11.21 0.62
C ASN A 70 -3.02 -11.83 0.72
N ALA A 71 -4.03 -11.10 1.20
CA ALA A 71 -5.43 -11.50 1.09
C ALA A 71 -5.92 -11.46 -0.37
N PHE A 72 -5.23 -10.72 -1.23
CA PHE A 72 -5.56 -10.58 -2.66
C PHE A 72 -4.70 -11.48 -3.56
N PRO A 73 -5.24 -11.96 -4.70
CA PRO A 73 -4.46 -12.70 -5.68
C PRO A 73 -3.46 -11.80 -6.41
N HIS A 74 -2.17 -11.97 -6.11
CA HIS A 74 -1.10 -11.26 -6.80
C HIS A 74 -0.48 -12.11 -7.92
N PHE A 75 -0.01 -11.41 -8.95
CA PHE A 75 0.65 -12.02 -10.09
C PHE A 75 1.85 -11.20 -10.56
N THR A 76 2.69 -11.84 -11.36
CA THR A 76 3.74 -11.19 -12.13
C THR A 76 3.70 -11.64 -13.58
N ALA A 77 4.14 -10.77 -14.49
CA ALA A 77 4.34 -11.12 -15.89
C ALA A 77 5.54 -10.36 -16.49
N ALA A 78 6.20 -11.00 -17.46
CA ALA A 78 7.26 -10.37 -18.24
C ALA A 78 6.67 -9.64 -19.45
N ILE A 79 6.85 -8.32 -19.51
CA ILE A 79 6.40 -7.44 -20.60
C ILE A 79 7.62 -6.61 -21.03
N GLU A 80 8.03 -6.75 -22.29
CA GLU A 80 9.13 -5.96 -22.87
C GLU A 80 10.43 -6.01 -22.04
N GLY A 81 10.72 -7.16 -21.40
CA GLY A 81 11.91 -7.34 -20.56
C GLY A 81 11.77 -6.85 -19.12
N HIS A 82 10.60 -6.33 -18.74
CA HIS A 82 10.29 -5.88 -17.39
C HIS A 82 9.35 -6.86 -16.67
N THR A 83 9.63 -7.11 -15.39
CA THR A 83 8.70 -7.82 -14.50
C THR A 83 7.67 -6.83 -13.97
N ILE A 84 6.41 -7.02 -14.36
CA ILE A 84 5.28 -6.23 -13.88
C ILE A 84 4.53 -7.03 -12.82
N HIS A 85 4.41 -6.47 -11.61
CA HIS A 85 3.57 -6.99 -10.53
C HIS A 85 2.19 -6.34 -10.58
N PHE A 86 1.14 -7.12 -10.34
CA PHE A 86 -0.23 -6.64 -10.31
C PHE A 86 -1.11 -7.51 -9.40
N ILE A 87 -2.24 -6.97 -8.96
CA ILE A 87 -3.37 -7.73 -8.39
C ILE A 87 -4.35 -8.01 -9.52
N LYS A 88 -5.01 -9.17 -9.48
CA LYS A 88 -6.13 -9.46 -10.36
C LYS A 88 -7.23 -10.19 -9.58
N GLU A 89 -8.40 -9.58 -9.50
CA GLU A 89 -9.61 -10.14 -8.89
C GLU A 89 -10.70 -10.29 -9.97
N GLU A 90 -11.28 -11.47 -10.10
CA GLU A 90 -12.34 -11.71 -11.08
C GLU A 90 -13.69 -11.21 -10.57
N GLY A 91 -14.41 -10.44 -11.39
CA GLY A 91 -15.74 -9.95 -11.03
C GLY A 91 -16.78 -11.07 -10.96
N SER A 92 -17.76 -10.93 -10.07
CA SER A 92 -18.81 -11.93 -9.79
C SER A 92 -19.85 -12.06 -10.91
N GLY A 93 -19.98 -11.05 -11.78
CA GLY A 93 -20.94 -11.02 -12.89
C GLY A 93 -20.69 -12.11 -13.95
N LYS A 94 -21.68 -12.40 -14.80
CA LYS A 94 -21.51 -13.46 -15.84
C LYS A 94 -20.53 -13.09 -16.94
N ASN A 95 -20.32 -11.80 -17.18
CA ASN A 95 -19.39 -11.26 -18.16
C ASN A 95 -18.83 -9.92 -17.65
N PRO A 96 -18.00 -9.96 -16.59
CA PRO A 96 -17.55 -8.76 -15.91
C PRO A 96 -16.65 -7.95 -16.84
N ARG A 97 -16.84 -6.63 -16.86
CA ARG A 97 -15.95 -5.74 -17.63
C ARG A 97 -14.59 -5.68 -16.94
N ALA A 98 -13.52 -5.60 -17.73
CA ALA A 98 -12.19 -5.36 -17.18
C ALA A 98 -12.02 -3.88 -16.81
N LEU A 99 -11.47 -3.62 -15.62
CA LEU A 99 -11.06 -2.29 -15.15
C LEU A 99 -9.57 -2.34 -14.79
N LEU A 100 -8.74 -1.57 -15.49
CA LEU A 100 -7.34 -1.38 -15.12
C LEU A 100 -7.21 -0.18 -14.19
N MET A 101 -6.71 -0.41 -12.98
CA MET A 101 -6.38 0.65 -12.02
C MET A 101 -4.87 0.81 -11.93
N THR A 102 -4.38 2.06 -12.03
CA THR A 102 -2.94 2.37 -11.99
C THR A 102 -2.72 3.47 -10.97
N HIS A 103 -1.82 3.23 -10.01
CA HIS A 103 -1.44 4.24 -9.03
C HIS A 103 -0.50 5.29 -9.66
N GLY A 104 -0.38 6.43 -8.98
CA GLY A 104 0.57 7.48 -9.35
C GLY A 104 1.84 7.45 -8.50
N TRP A 105 2.55 8.57 -8.51
CA TRP A 105 3.61 8.87 -7.54
C TRP A 105 3.07 9.86 -6.49
N PRO A 106 3.37 9.69 -5.19
CA PRO A 106 4.23 8.69 -4.53
C PRO A 106 3.46 7.43 -4.08
N GLY A 107 2.53 6.96 -4.91
CA GLY A 107 1.54 5.94 -4.55
C GLY A 107 1.95 4.49 -4.75
N SER A 108 1.03 3.58 -4.43
CA SER A 108 1.18 2.13 -4.66
C SER A 108 -0.17 1.41 -4.81
N VAL A 109 -0.15 0.12 -5.16
CA VAL A 109 -1.34 -0.75 -5.21
C VAL A 109 -2.12 -0.80 -3.88
N TYR A 110 -1.48 -0.46 -2.76
CA TYR A 110 -2.09 -0.47 -1.44
C TYR A 110 -3.29 0.50 -1.34
N GLU A 111 -3.31 1.56 -2.16
CA GLU A 111 -4.42 2.53 -2.22
C GLU A 111 -5.74 1.90 -2.66
N PHE A 112 -5.70 0.74 -3.33
CA PHE A 112 -6.87 0.13 -3.95
C PHE A 112 -7.45 -1.04 -3.14
N LEU A 113 -6.78 -1.51 -2.09
CA LEU A 113 -7.19 -2.74 -1.38
C LEU A 113 -8.64 -2.68 -0.88
N GLN A 114 -9.08 -1.51 -0.42
CA GLN A 114 -10.44 -1.33 0.10
C GLN A 114 -11.54 -1.27 -0.98
N VAL A 115 -11.17 -1.09 -2.25
CA VAL A 115 -12.15 -0.98 -3.36
C VAL A 115 -12.16 -2.19 -4.27
N ILE A 116 -11.13 -3.04 -4.26
CA ILE A 116 -11.06 -4.25 -5.10
C ILE A 116 -12.27 -5.15 -4.86
N GLU A 117 -12.53 -5.55 -3.60
CA GLU A 117 -13.67 -6.44 -3.30
C GLU A 117 -15.04 -5.80 -3.62
N PRO A 118 -15.33 -4.53 -3.25
CA PRO A 118 -16.59 -3.88 -3.65
C PRO A 118 -16.79 -3.75 -5.15
N LEU A 119 -15.72 -3.58 -5.93
CA LEU A 119 -15.79 -3.49 -7.39
C LEU A 119 -15.97 -4.86 -8.04
N ALA A 120 -15.28 -5.88 -7.56
CA ALA A 120 -15.37 -7.23 -8.10
C ALA A 120 -16.65 -7.96 -7.66
N HIS A 121 -17.03 -7.81 -6.39
CA HIS A 121 -18.10 -8.55 -5.72
C HIS A 121 -19.12 -7.62 -5.05
N PRO A 122 -19.77 -6.71 -5.79
CA PRO A 122 -20.68 -5.70 -5.23
C PRO A 122 -21.84 -6.31 -4.43
N GLU A 123 -22.25 -7.54 -4.73
CA GLU A 123 -23.30 -8.27 -4.00
C GLU A 123 -22.96 -8.51 -2.51
N ARG A 124 -21.67 -8.53 -2.15
CA ARG A 124 -21.22 -8.62 -0.75
C ARG A 124 -21.37 -7.30 0.01
N PHE A 125 -21.62 -6.21 -0.73
CA PHE A 125 -21.69 -4.83 -0.22
C PHE A 125 -23.04 -4.16 -0.54
N GLY A 126 -24.08 -4.95 -0.86
CA GLY A 126 -25.45 -4.47 -1.10
C GLY A 126 -25.75 -4.04 -2.54
N GLY A 127 -24.86 -4.31 -3.49
CA GLY A 127 -25.06 -4.09 -4.93
C GLY A 127 -25.55 -5.33 -5.68
N ASP A 128 -25.59 -5.23 -7.02
CA ASP A 128 -25.95 -6.34 -7.92
C ASP A 128 -24.67 -6.99 -8.49
N ALA A 129 -24.55 -8.32 -8.39
CA ALA A 129 -23.40 -9.08 -8.90
C ALA A 129 -23.12 -8.81 -10.39
N GLU A 130 -24.14 -8.56 -11.21
CA GLU A 130 -23.94 -8.26 -12.64
C GLU A 130 -23.27 -6.89 -12.89
N GLN A 131 -23.13 -6.05 -11.86
CA GLN A 131 -22.37 -4.79 -11.90
C GLN A 131 -20.89 -4.99 -11.55
N GLY A 132 -20.49 -6.19 -11.14
CA GLY A 132 -19.10 -6.51 -10.80
C GLY A 132 -18.16 -6.37 -12.00
N VAL A 133 -16.95 -5.87 -11.73
CA VAL A 133 -15.88 -5.72 -12.73
C VAL A 133 -14.67 -6.57 -12.33
N SER A 134 -13.99 -7.19 -13.30
CA SER A 134 -12.69 -7.81 -13.04
C SER A 134 -11.65 -6.69 -12.95
N VAL A 135 -10.97 -6.59 -11.82
CA VAL A 135 -10.04 -5.50 -11.45
C VAL A 135 -8.62 -6.01 -11.28
#